data_AF-F3GKR6-F1
#
_entry.id   AF-F3GKR6-F1
#
_cell.length_a   1.000
_cell.length_b   1.000
_cell.length_c   1.000
_cell.angle_alpha   90.00
_cell.angle_beta   90.00
_cell.angle_gamma   90.00
#
_symmetry.space_group_name_H-M   'P 1'
#
loop_
_entity.id
_entity.type
_entity.pdbx_description
1 polymer ?
#
loop_
_entity_poly.entity_id
_entity_poly.type
_entity_poly.pdbx_seq_one_letter_code
_entity_poly.pdbx_strand_id
1 'polypeptide(L)'
;LIGNYHYSPEEEEKLLRNHLVNRPRGILLTGFDHTAASRQMLETSGIPCVHMMELDTRLGAYCVGFSQQQAGAEAARHLLGRGRHRLAYMAAQLDPRVLQRGTGFRRGWKTPGCSTPRCRSRHARPPRSAWAGSVRAPA
;
A
#
# COMPACT_ATOMS: atom_id res chain seq x y z
N LEU A 1 18.16 -13.83 -3.21
CA LEU A 1 18.46 -12.40 -2.95
C LEU A 1 17.27 -11.79 -2.24
N ILE A 2 17.50 -10.86 -1.30
CA ILE A 2 16.45 -10.11 -0.61
C ILE A 2 16.82 -8.63 -0.70
N GLY A 3 15.84 -7.79 -1.05
CA GLY A 3 16.01 -6.34 -1.14
C GLY A 3 14.97 -5.62 -0.28
N ASN A 4 15.35 -4.50 0.32
CA ASN A 4 14.45 -3.60 1.04
C ASN A 4 14.53 -2.21 0.39
N TYR A 5 13.42 -1.75 -0.17
CA TYR A 5 13.34 -0.48 -0.89
C TYR A 5 12.76 0.65 -0.03
N HIS A 6 12.48 0.42 1.25
CA HIS A 6 11.97 1.44 2.18
C HIS A 6 10.74 2.20 1.67
N TYR A 7 9.91 1.57 0.83
CA TYR A 7 8.73 2.17 0.18
C TYR A 7 9.07 3.29 -0.83
N SER A 8 10.33 3.45 -1.23
CA SER A 8 10.73 4.32 -2.35
C SER A 8 10.63 3.55 -3.67
N PRO A 9 9.83 4.02 -4.63
CA PRO A 9 9.77 3.43 -5.97
C PRO A 9 11.12 3.47 -6.69
N GLU A 10 11.93 4.49 -6.44
CA GLU A 10 13.25 4.66 -7.06
C GLU A 10 14.26 3.62 -6.54
N GLU A 11 14.26 3.37 -5.22
CA GLU A 11 15.09 2.33 -4.63
C GLU A 11 14.62 0.93 -5.05
N GLU A 12 13.32 0.71 -5.22
CA GLU A 12 12.78 -0.54 -5.77
C GLU A 12 13.29 -0.76 -7.20
N GLU A 13 13.20 0.25 -8.05
CA GLU A 13 13.68 0.19 -9.43
C GLU A 13 15.17 -0.16 -9.50
N LYS A 14 15.99 0.50 -8.66
CA LYS A 14 17.42 0.24 -8.57
C LYS A 14 17.72 -1.18 -8.10
N LEU A 15 17.00 -1.69 -7.11
CA LEU A 15 17.14 -3.05 -6.63
C LEU A 15 16.74 -4.08 -7.69
N LEU A 16 15.63 -3.84 -8.40
CA LEU A 16 15.19 -4.69 -9.50
C LEU A 16 16.28 -4.76 -10.59
N ARG A 17 16.80 -3.61 -11.02
CA ARG A 17 17.89 -3.55 -12.01
C ARG A 17 19.10 -4.37 -11.58
N ASN A 18 19.53 -4.23 -10.34
CA ASN A 18 20.69 -4.94 -9.81
C ASN A 18 20.45 -6.45 -9.67
N HIS A 19 19.23 -6.86 -9.30
CA HIS A 19 18.91 -8.27 -9.10
C HIS A 19 18.70 -9.02 -10.41
N LEU A 20 18.12 -8.37 -11.43
CA LEU A 20 17.87 -8.98 -12.74
C LEU A 20 19.16 -9.41 -13.46
N VAL A 21 20.29 -8.74 -13.21
CA VAL A 21 21.62 -9.14 -13.74
C VAL A 21 21.97 -10.58 -13.34
N ASN A 22 21.55 -11.03 -12.16
CA ASN A 22 21.83 -12.38 -11.67
C ASN A 22 20.88 -13.45 -12.24
N ARG A 23 19.98 -13.08 -13.18
CA ARG A 23 19.01 -13.96 -13.84
C ARG A 23 18.24 -14.85 -12.84
N PRO A 24 17.53 -14.24 -11.86
CA PRO A 24 16.75 -15.01 -10.90
C PRO A 24 15.66 -15.82 -11.62
N ARG A 25 15.31 -16.98 -11.06
CA ARG A 25 14.27 -17.86 -11.64
C ARG A 25 12.84 -17.36 -11.37
N GLY A 26 12.69 -16.38 -10.48
CA GLY A 26 11.40 -15.79 -10.11
C GLY A 26 11.58 -14.59 -9.20
N ILE A 27 10.56 -13.74 -9.13
CA ILE A 27 10.52 -12.54 -8.30
C ILE A 27 9.25 -12.56 -7.45
N LEU A 28 9.40 -12.25 -6.17
CA LEU A 28 8.29 -11.91 -5.29
C LEU A 28 8.35 -10.41 -5.03
N LEU A 29 7.34 -9.66 -5.47
CA LEU A 29 7.32 -8.21 -5.40
C LEU A 29 6.12 -7.72 -4.58
N THR A 30 6.30 -6.71 -3.74
CA THR A 30 5.24 -6.26 -2.83
C THR A 30 4.39 -5.16 -3.49
N GLY A 31 3.08 -5.39 -3.59
CA GLY A 31 2.13 -4.42 -4.17
C GLY A 31 2.20 -4.30 -5.70
N PHE A 32 1.51 -3.29 -6.24
CA PHE A 32 1.35 -3.04 -7.68
C PHE A 32 1.75 -1.63 -8.14
N ASP A 33 2.06 -0.76 -7.17
CA ASP A 33 2.41 0.63 -7.42
C ASP A 33 3.91 0.77 -7.66
N HIS A 34 4.29 0.43 -8.89
CA HIS A 34 5.68 0.40 -9.36
C HIS A 34 5.90 1.51 -10.38
N THR A 35 7.16 1.96 -10.53
CA THR A 35 7.51 2.89 -11.60
C THR A 35 7.27 2.25 -12.97
N ALA A 36 7.06 3.08 -14.00
CA ALA A 36 6.93 2.58 -15.37
C ALA A 36 8.15 1.77 -15.81
N ALA A 37 9.36 2.20 -15.39
CA ALA A 37 10.59 1.48 -15.68
C ALA A 37 10.69 0.14 -14.93
N SER A 38 10.27 0.07 -13.65
CA SER A 38 10.16 -1.22 -12.93
C SER A 38 9.22 -2.18 -13.63
N ARG A 39 8.05 -1.72 -14.06
CA ARG A 39 7.09 -2.55 -14.82
C ARG A 39 7.71 -3.05 -16.13
N GLN A 40 8.32 -2.16 -16.90
CA GLN A 40 8.97 -2.51 -18.16
C GLN A 40 10.13 -3.52 -17.96
N MET A 41 10.94 -3.37 -16.92
CA MET A 41 12.00 -4.33 -16.59
C MET A 41 11.43 -5.72 -16.26
N LEU A 42 10.34 -5.78 -15.50
CA LEU A 42 9.70 -7.05 -15.16
C LEU A 42 9.11 -7.73 -16.40
N GLU A 43 8.35 -6.99 -17.20
CA GLU A 43 7.74 -7.48 -18.45
C GLU A 43 8.79 -7.98 -19.45
N THR A 44 9.86 -7.21 -19.67
CA THR A 44 10.92 -7.57 -20.62
C THR A 44 11.84 -8.69 -20.12
N SER A 45 11.94 -8.88 -18.81
CA SER A 45 12.79 -9.95 -18.24
C SER A 45 12.29 -11.36 -18.53
N GLY A 46 10.98 -11.52 -18.78
CA GLY A 46 10.34 -12.84 -18.90
C GLY A 46 10.39 -13.68 -17.63
N ILE A 47 10.84 -13.12 -16.50
CA ILE A 47 10.95 -13.82 -15.23
C ILE A 47 9.57 -13.87 -14.56
N PRO A 48 9.11 -15.03 -14.08
CA PRO A 48 7.85 -15.13 -13.34
C PRO A 48 7.85 -14.21 -12.12
N CYS A 49 6.89 -13.29 -12.07
CA CYS A 49 6.70 -12.35 -10.96
C CYS A 49 5.38 -12.65 -10.24
N VAL A 50 5.43 -12.79 -8.92
CA VAL A 50 4.25 -12.89 -8.06
C VAL A 50 4.17 -11.65 -7.17
N HIS A 51 3.05 -10.95 -7.25
CA HIS A 51 2.76 -9.78 -6.44
C HIS A 51 2.17 -10.16 -5.08
N MET A 52 2.73 -9.64 -4.01
CA MET A 52 2.32 -9.94 -2.64
C MET A 52 1.53 -8.79 -2.01
N MET A 53 0.80 -9.11 -0.94
CA MET A 53 0.10 -8.18 -0.04
C MET A 53 -1.17 -7.53 -0.58
N GLU A 54 -1.44 -7.64 -1.88
CA GLU A 54 -2.60 -7.06 -2.55
C GLU A 54 -3.14 -8.04 -3.60
N LEU A 55 -4.41 -7.86 -3.95
CA LEU A 55 -5.04 -8.56 -5.07
C LEU A 55 -5.33 -7.54 -6.17
N ASP A 56 -4.87 -7.80 -7.39
CA ASP A 56 -5.33 -7.09 -8.58
C ASP A 56 -5.61 -8.09 -9.71
N THR A 57 -6.89 -8.34 -9.95
CA THR A 57 -7.34 -9.29 -10.97
C THR A 57 -7.30 -8.71 -12.39
N ARG A 58 -6.97 -7.42 -12.54
CA ARG A 58 -7.03 -6.73 -13.85
C ARG A 58 -5.79 -6.95 -14.70
N LEU A 59 -4.65 -7.28 -14.08
CA LEU A 59 -3.34 -7.26 -14.74
C LEU A 59 -2.88 -8.62 -15.26
N GLY A 60 -3.67 -9.68 -15.11
CA GLY A 60 -3.24 -11.05 -15.48
C GLY A 60 -2.00 -11.55 -14.70
N ALA A 61 -1.53 -10.76 -13.72
CA ALA A 61 -0.37 -11.04 -12.91
C ALA A 61 -0.71 -12.01 -11.78
N TYR A 62 0.21 -12.92 -11.47
CA TYR A 62 0.08 -13.77 -10.29
C TYR A 62 0.15 -12.90 -9.04
N CYS A 63 -0.82 -13.07 -8.14
CA CYS A 63 -0.83 -12.32 -6.89
C CYS A 63 -1.42 -13.10 -5.72
N VAL A 64 -0.94 -12.76 -4.52
CA VAL A 64 -1.39 -13.35 -3.25
C VAL A 64 -1.53 -12.23 -2.21
N GLY A 65 -2.72 -12.12 -1.64
CA GLY A 65 -3.02 -11.09 -0.65
C GLY A 65 -4.52 -10.98 -0.39
N PHE A 66 -4.96 -9.77 -0.05
CA PHE A 66 -6.37 -9.46 0.13
C PHE A 66 -6.66 -8.02 -0.32
N SER A 67 -7.95 -7.70 -0.49
CA SER A 67 -8.35 -6.33 -0.80
C SER A 67 -8.17 -5.42 0.41
N GLN A 68 -7.23 -4.47 0.30
CA GLN A 68 -6.97 -3.49 1.37
C GLN A 68 -8.19 -2.60 1.63
N GLN A 69 -8.91 -2.24 0.58
CA GLN A 69 -10.14 -1.47 0.71
C GLN A 69 -11.25 -2.25 1.42
N GLN A 70 -11.43 -3.55 1.10
CA GLN A 70 -12.43 -4.36 1.80
C GLN A 70 -12.03 -4.55 3.26
N ALA A 71 -10.75 -4.85 3.55
CA ALA A 71 -10.25 -4.97 4.91
C ALA A 71 -10.53 -3.70 5.75
N GLY A 72 -10.29 -2.51 5.18
CA GLY A 72 -10.64 -1.25 5.83
C GLY A 72 -12.14 -1.12 6.12
N ALA A 73 -12.98 -1.44 5.13
CA ALA A 73 -14.43 -1.34 5.26
C ALA A 73 -14.98 -2.30 6.34
N GLU A 74 -14.48 -3.54 6.36
CA GLU A 74 -14.86 -4.55 7.36
C GLU A 74 -14.45 -4.12 8.78
N ALA A 75 -13.26 -3.55 8.95
CA ALA A 75 -12.84 -3.02 10.24
C ALA A 75 -13.80 -1.92 10.76
N ALA A 76 -14.22 -1.00 9.89
CA ALA A 76 -15.19 0.04 10.26
C ALA A 76 -16.57 -0.56 10.59
N ARG A 77 -17.09 -1.45 9.74
CA ARG A 77 -18.38 -2.13 9.95
C ARG A 77 -18.41 -2.92 11.25
N HIS A 78 -17.32 -3.63 11.58
CA HIS A 78 -17.21 -4.37 12.82
C HIS A 78 -17.36 -3.45 14.03
N LEU A 79 -16.65 -2.32 14.07
CA LEU A 79 -16.73 -1.36 15.18
C LEU A 79 -18.12 -0.73 15.28
N LEU A 80 -18.74 -0.39 14.15
CA LEU A 80 -20.12 0.10 14.10
C LEU A 80 -21.13 -0.93 14.63
N GLY A 81 -21.01 -2.19 14.21
CA GLY A 81 -21.86 -3.30 14.68
C GLY A 81 -21.72 -3.58 16.18
N ARG A 82 -20.63 -3.10 16.80
CA ARG A 82 -20.42 -3.11 18.25
C ARG A 82 -20.91 -1.84 18.96
N GLY A 83 -21.66 -0.97 18.28
CA GLY A 83 -22.18 0.29 18.82
C GLY A 83 -21.14 1.41 18.97
N ARG A 84 -20.00 1.34 18.27
CA ARG A 84 -18.96 2.38 18.34
C ARG A 84 -19.15 3.41 17.22
N HIS A 85 -19.60 4.62 17.56
CA HIS A 85 -19.93 5.64 16.55
C HIS A 85 -18.85 6.71 16.32
N ARG A 86 -17.91 6.86 17.26
CA ARG A 86 -16.83 7.85 17.20
C ARG A 86 -15.52 7.21 16.79
N LEU A 87 -15.38 6.93 15.49
CA LEU A 87 -14.24 6.22 14.94
C LEU A 87 -13.17 7.20 14.39
N ALA A 88 -11.91 6.77 14.47
CA ALA A 88 -10.78 7.44 13.85
C ALA A 88 -9.88 6.42 13.17
N TYR A 89 -9.36 6.77 11.98
CA TYR A 89 -8.33 6.00 11.30
C TYR A 89 -6.99 6.72 11.49
N MET A 90 -6.07 6.07 12.19
CA MET A 90 -4.70 6.56 12.39
C MET A 90 -3.75 5.74 11.52
N ALA A 91 -2.89 6.42 10.77
CA ALA A 91 -1.99 5.81 9.82
C ALA A 91 -0.61 6.46 9.85
N ALA A 92 0.40 5.65 9.52
CA ALA A 92 1.79 6.01 9.31
C ALA A 92 2.27 5.42 7.97
N GLN A 93 3.43 5.86 7.48
CA GLN A 93 4.02 5.54 6.18
C GLN A 93 3.25 6.02 4.95
N LEU A 94 1.91 5.92 4.97
CA LEU A 94 1.01 6.35 3.89
C LEU A 94 1.36 5.70 2.54
N ASP A 95 1.86 4.48 2.56
CA ASP A 95 2.02 3.68 1.36
C ASP A 95 0.65 3.35 0.73
N PRO A 96 0.62 2.93 -0.55
CA PRO A 96 -0.62 2.68 -1.28
C PRO A 96 -1.60 1.76 -0.53
N ARG A 97 -1.11 0.73 0.18
CA ARG A 97 -1.99 -0.19 0.92
C ARG A 97 -2.65 0.47 2.11
N VAL A 98 -1.89 1.26 2.85
CA VAL A 98 -2.41 2.03 4.00
C VAL A 98 -3.45 3.03 3.52
N LEU A 99 -3.19 3.72 2.41
CA LEU A 99 -4.15 4.66 1.82
C LEU A 99 -5.42 3.97 1.35
N GLN A 100 -5.30 2.84 0.64
CA GLN A 100 -6.45 2.02 0.23
C GLN A 100 -7.26 1.53 1.42
N ARG A 101 -6.60 1.07 2.49
CA ARG A 101 -7.26 0.62 3.71
C ARG A 101 -7.98 1.76 4.42
N GLY A 102 -7.38 2.94 4.50
CA GLY A 102 -8.03 4.13 5.03
C GLY A 102 -9.25 4.58 4.20
N THR A 103 -9.18 4.47 2.88
CA THR A 103 -10.32 4.72 1.98
C THR A 103 -11.43 3.71 2.21
N GLY A 104 -11.09 2.42 2.33
CA GLY A 104 -12.00 1.35 2.72
C GLY A 104 -12.71 1.64 4.04
N PHE A 105 -11.94 2.02 5.06
CA PHE A 105 -12.46 2.37 6.38
C PHE A 105 -13.46 3.51 6.33
N ARG A 106 -13.13 4.61 5.63
CA ARG A 106 -14.06 5.73 5.43
C ARG A 106 -15.34 5.31 4.70
N ARG A 107 -15.23 4.41 3.72
CA ARG A 107 -16.40 3.87 3.01
C ARG A 107 -17.28 3.04 3.93
N GLY A 108 -16.70 2.11 4.70
CA GLY A 108 -17.44 1.31 5.68
C GLY A 108 -18.17 2.16 6.72
N TRP A 109 -17.53 3.24 7.18
CA TRP A 109 -18.10 4.19 8.13
C TRP A 109 -19.31 4.98 7.59
N LYS A 110 -19.34 5.30 6.29
CA LYS A 110 -20.43 6.07 5.64
C LYS A 110 -21.71 5.27 5.36
N THR A 111 -21.80 4.01 5.80
CA THR A 111 -22.96 3.15 5.56
C THR A 111 -24.19 3.65 6.34
N PRO A 112 -25.43 3.61 5.79
CA PRO A 112 -26.62 4.18 6.43
C PRO A 112 -26.86 3.63 7.85
N GLY A 113 -27.07 4.53 8.81
CA GLY A 113 -27.16 4.24 10.26
C GLY A 113 -26.18 5.04 11.13
N CYS A 114 -25.25 5.79 10.52
CA CYS A 114 -24.25 6.59 11.23
C CYS A 114 -24.55 8.09 11.17
N SER A 115 -25.30 8.60 12.14
CA SER A 115 -25.48 10.04 12.39
C SER A 115 -24.35 10.57 13.28
N THR A 116 -23.15 10.78 12.74
CA THR A 116 -22.15 11.65 13.40
C THR A 116 -21.22 12.34 12.39
N PRO A 117 -21.03 13.67 12.42
CA PRO A 117 -20.54 14.40 11.24
C PRO A 117 -19.01 14.47 11.07
N ARG A 118 -18.19 13.74 11.83
CA ARG A 118 -16.75 14.06 11.88
C ARG A 118 -15.81 12.87 12.02
N CYS A 119 -15.50 12.21 10.92
CA CYS A 119 -14.28 11.39 10.82
C CYS A 119 -13.10 12.33 10.66
N ARG A 120 -12.28 12.44 11.71
CA ARG A 120 -10.99 13.11 11.62
C ARG A 120 -9.93 12.08 11.29
N SER A 121 -9.43 12.08 10.05
CA SER A 121 -8.14 11.46 9.76
C SER A 121 -7.05 12.36 10.32
N ARG A 122 -6.28 11.86 11.29
CA ARG A 122 -5.05 12.52 11.73
C ARG A 122 -3.88 11.69 11.24
N HIS A 123 -2.99 12.30 10.48
CA HIS A 123 -1.73 11.71 10.09
C HIS A 123 -0.75 11.89 11.24
N ALA A 124 -0.19 10.80 11.75
CA ALA A 124 0.97 10.90 12.62
C ALA A 124 2.17 11.27 11.74
N ARG A 125 2.73 12.48 11.91
CA ARG A 125 4.07 12.78 11.39
C ARG A 125 5.04 11.82 12.06
N PRO A 126 5.88 11.07 11.32
CA PRO A 126 6.95 10.33 11.97
C PRO A 126 7.84 11.31 12.75
N PRO A 127 8.39 10.93 13.91
CA PRO A 127 9.27 11.79 14.67
C PRO A 127 10.47 12.22 13.81
N ARG A 128 10.83 13.53 13.90
CA ARG A 128 11.94 14.15 13.16
C ARG A 128 13.31 13.48 13.39
N SER A 129 13.44 12.60 14.36
CA SER A 129 14.68 11.88 14.68
C SER A 129 14.95 10.67 13.79
N ALA A 130 14.04 10.28 12.89
CA ALA A 130 14.22 9.09 12.05
C ALA A 130 14.85 9.36 10.67
N TRP A 131 14.91 10.61 10.19
CA TRP A 131 15.43 10.93 8.85
C TRP A 131 16.11 12.30 8.84
N ALA A 132 17.43 12.31 8.95
CA ALA A 132 18.26 13.42 8.48
C ALA A 132 18.27 13.38 6.95
N GLY A 133 17.61 14.33 6.30
CA GLY A 133 17.56 14.41 4.83
C GLY A 133 16.22 14.96 4.35
N SER A 134 16.04 16.27 4.47
CA SER A 134 14.82 16.97 4.04
C SER A 134 14.73 17.08 2.52
N VAL A 135 13.64 16.60 1.94
CA VAL A 135 13.11 17.15 0.68
C VAL A 135 11.65 17.56 0.94
N ARG A 136 11.36 18.86 0.76
CA ARG A 136 9.99 19.41 0.83
C ARG A 136 9.31 19.16 -0.52
N ALA A 137 8.11 18.62 -0.52
CA ALA A 137 7.23 18.67 -1.69
C ALA A 137 6.56 20.06 -1.77
N PRO A 138 6.34 20.62 -2.98
CA PRO A 138 5.77 21.96 -3.17
C PRO A 138 4.23 21.98 -3.05
N ALA A 139 3.71 23.21 -2.99
CA ALA A 139 2.34 23.59 -2.65
C ALA A 139 1.27 23.17 -3.66
#